data_AF-A0A376AAT9-F1
#
_entry.id   AF-A0A376AAT9-F1
#
_cell.length_a   1.000
_cell.length_b   1.000
_cell.length_c   1.000
_cell.angle_alpha   90.00
_cell.angle_beta   90.00
_cell.angle_gamma   90.00
#
_symmetry.space_group_name_H-M   'P 1'
#
loop_
_entity.id
_entity.type
_entity.pdbx_description
1 polymer ?
#
loop_
_entity_poly.entity_id
_entity_poly.type
_entity_poly.pdbx_seq_one_letter_code
_entity_poly.pdbx_strand_id
1 'polypeptide(L)' 'MIARMIYRLPLFGWMLKEAVVGPTTAKVLFVLNLLLVWLLAILAFGYPAIILPALAAVPTMFVILILITKG' A
#
# COMPACT_ATOMS: atom_id res chain seq x y z
N MET A 1 10.38 9.45 -13.60
CA MET A 1 11.70 9.44 -12.93
C MET A 1 11.66 8.71 -11.58
N ILE A 2 10.62 8.90 -10.75
CA ILE A 2 10.46 8.30 -9.40
C ILE A 2 10.39 6.75 -9.39
N ALA A 3 9.70 6.14 -10.35
CA ALA A 3 9.56 4.66 -10.41
C ALA A 3 10.91 3.92 -10.44
N ARG A 4 11.94 4.50 -11.07
CA ARG A 4 13.26 3.87 -11.22
C ARG A 4 14.06 3.84 -9.91
N MET A 5 13.76 4.71 -8.95
CA MET A 5 14.38 4.73 -7.62
C MET A 5 13.73 3.70 -6.68
N ILE A 6 12.41 3.52 -6.77
CA ILE A 6 11.66 2.54 -5.96
C ILE A 6 12.13 1.11 -6.27
N TYR A 7 12.47 0.80 -7.53
CA TYR A 7 12.99 -0.51 -7.93
C TYR A 7 14.44 -0.81 -7.49
N ARG A 8 15.17 0.16 -6.91
CA ARG A 8 16.51 -0.07 -6.35
C ARG A 8 16.52 -0.39 -4.86
N LEU A 9 15.39 -0.27 -4.17
CA LEU A 9 15.26 -0.72 -2.79
C LEU A 9 15.25 -2.26 -2.79
N PRO A 10 16.30 -2.93 -2.29
CA PRO A 10 16.52 -4.37 -2.52
C PRO A 10 15.43 -5.27 -1.92
N LEU A 11 14.64 -4.78 -0.96
CA LEU A 11 13.54 -5.52 -0.34
C LEU A 11 12.19 -5.23 -1.01
N PHE A 12 11.76 -3.97 -1.02
CA PHE A 12 10.44 -3.61 -1.59
C PHE A 12 10.44 -3.53 -3.11
N GLY A 13 11.55 -3.10 -3.73
CA GLY A 13 11.66 -2.87 -5.16
C GLY A 13 11.55 -4.14 -6.00
N TRP A 14 12.08 -5.27 -5.52
CA TRP A 14 11.95 -6.55 -6.23
C TRP A 14 10.52 -7.09 -6.14
N MET A 15 9.90 -7.06 -4.95
CA MET A 15 8.51 -7.46 -4.76
C MET A 15 7.54 -6.60 -5.60
N LEU A 16 7.75 -5.27 -5.65
CA LEU A 16 6.95 -4.35 -6.45
C LEU A 16 7.14 -4.59 -7.96
N LYS A 17 8.35 -4.93 -8.42
CA LYS A 17 8.62 -5.23 -9.83
C LYS A 17 7.93 -6.52 -10.25
N GLU A 18 8.00 -7.55 -9.43
CA GLU A 18 7.35 -8.85 -9.67
C GLU A 18 5.82 -8.76 -9.54
N ALA A 19 5.28 -7.91 -8.66
CA ALA A 19 3.85 -7.67 -8.59
C ALA A 19 3.29 -6.99 -9.85
N VAL A 20 4.08 -6.18 -10.56
CA VAL A 20 3.62 -5.48 -11.77
C VAL A 20 3.80 -6.33 -13.03
N VAL A 21 4.98 -6.93 -13.19
CA VAL A 21 5.39 -7.61 -14.44
C VAL A 21 5.28 -9.14 -14.33
N GLY A 22 5.25 -9.68 -13.12
CA GLY A 22 5.29 -11.12 -12.87
C GLY A 22 3.96 -11.85 -13.12
N PRO A 23 4.01 -13.20 -13.04
CA PRO A 23 2.85 -14.07 -13.21
C PRO A 23 1.78 -13.80 -12.15
N THR A 24 0.54 -14.26 -12.39
CA THR A 24 -0.60 -14.07 -11.47
C THR A 24 -0.31 -14.54 -10.05
N THR A 25 0.46 -15.62 -9.87
CA THR A 25 0.93 -16.10 -8.57
C THR A 25 1.73 -15.05 -7.80
N ALA A 26 2.62 -14.31 -8.47
CA ALA A 26 3.43 -13.27 -7.83
C ALA A 26 2.57 -12.10 -7.33
N LYS A 27 1.51 -11.75 -8.07
CA LYS A 27 0.52 -10.74 -7.65
C LYS A 27 -0.23 -11.16 -6.40
N VAL A 28 -0.67 -12.42 -6.34
CA VAL A 28 -1.36 -12.97 -5.18
C VAL A 28 -0.43 -12.99 -3.96
N LEU A 29 0.81 -13.45 -4.12
CA LEU A 29 1.80 -13.46 -3.04
C LEU A 29 2.15 -12.05 -2.54
N PHE A 30 2.17 -11.05 -3.43
CA PHE A 30 2.37 -9.66 -3.02
C PHE A 30 1.23 -9.16 -2.13
N VAL A 31 -0.03 -9.40 -2.53
CA VAL A 31 -1.20 -9.03 -1.72
C VAL A 31 -1.19 -9.76 -0.38
N LEU A 32 -0.90 -11.06 -0.36
CA LEU A 32 -0.79 -11.83 0.88
C LEU A 32 0.30 -11.26 1.79
N ASN A 33 1.49 -10.97 1.27
CA ASN A 33 2.56 -10.37 2.04
C ASN A 33 2.17 -8.99 2.59
N LEU A 34 1.46 -8.17 1.81
CA LEU A 34 0.96 -6.88 2.29
C LEU A 34 -0.02 -7.03 3.46
N LEU A 35 -0.94 -7.98 3.37
CA LEU A 35 -1.88 -8.30 4.45
C LEU A 35 -1.17 -8.85 5.69
N LEU A 36 -0.16 -9.71 5.52
CA LEU A 36 0.63 -10.25 6.62
C LEU A 36 1.45 -9.16 7.31
N VAL A 37 2.08 -8.26 6.56
CA VAL A 37 2.80 -7.10 7.12
C VAL A 37 1.84 -6.19 7.90
N TRP A 38 0.63 -5.98 7.39
CA TRP A 38 -0.37 -5.19 8.10
C TRP A 38 -0.86 -5.89 9.38
N LEU A 39 -1.06 -7.21 9.35
CA LEU A 39 -1.37 -8.00 10.54
C LEU A 39 -0.25 -7.92 11.59
N LEU A 40 1.01 -8.05 11.16
CA LEU A 40 2.17 -7.84 12.03
C LEU A 40 2.21 -6.43 12.62
N ALA A 41 1.84 -5.40 11.85
CA ALA A 41 1.72 -4.04 12.36
C ALA A 41 0.62 -3.91 13.42
N ILE A 42 -0.52 -4.59 13.24
CA ILE A 42 -1.60 -4.64 14.25
C ILE A 42 -1.11 -5.35 15.52
N LEU A 43 -0.35 -6.44 15.40
CA LEU A 43 0.19 -7.14 16.57
C LEU A 43 1.28 -6.34 17.29
N ALA A 44 2.13 -5.62 16.56
CA ALA A 44 3.24 -4.86 17.12
C ALA A 44 2.80 -3.51 17.71
N PHE A 45 1.89 -2.79 17.03
CA PHE A 45 1.48 -1.43 17.39
C PHE A 45 0.05 -1.36 17.95
N GLY A 46 -0.76 -2.40 17.79
CA GLY A 46 -2.13 -2.46 18.31
C GLY A 46 -3.12 -1.58 17.54
N TYR A 47 -4.03 -0.95 18.29
CA TYR A 47 -5.05 -0.03 17.78
C TYR A 47 -4.50 1.10 16.87
N PRO A 48 -3.31 1.70 17.15
CA PRO A 48 -2.63 2.61 16.24
C PRO A 48 -2.54 2.16 14.77
N ALA A 49 -2.33 0.87 14.50
CA ALA A 49 -2.21 0.35 13.14
C ALA A 49 -3.52 0.43 12.33
N ILE A 50 -4.66 0.56 13.01
CA ILE A 50 -6.00 0.67 12.42
C ILE A 50 -6.44 2.13 12.34
N ILE A 51 -6.19 2.93 13.40
CA ILE A 51 -6.65 4.32 13.45
C ILE A 51 -5.90 5.22 12.47
N LEU A 52 -4.62 4.96 12.19
CA LEU A 52 -3.83 5.76 11.26
C LEU A 52 -4.36 5.68 9.81
N PRO A 53 -4.62 4.49 9.23
CA PRO A 53 -5.30 4.38 7.95
C PRO A 53 -6.68 5.06 7.93
N ALA A 54 -7.46 4.91 8.99
CA ALA A 54 -8.78 5.53 9.09
C ALA A 54 -8.69 7.07 9.12
N LEU A 55 -7.78 7.63 9.90
CA LEU A 55 -7.52 9.07 9.95
C LEU A 55 -7.00 9.60 8.61
N ALA A 56 -6.12 8.87 7.92
CA ALA A 56 -5.63 9.23 6.60
C ALA A 56 -6.73 9.17 5.52
N ALA A 57 -7.72 8.28 5.68
CA ALA A 57 -8.86 8.21 4.79
C ALA A 57 -9.76 9.46 4.86
N VAL A 58 -9.83 10.16 6.00
CA VAL A 58 -10.66 11.36 6.17
C VAL A 58 -10.29 12.48 5.17
N PRO A 59 -9.06 13.04 5.16
CA PRO A 59 -8.69 14.06 4.18
C PRO A 59 -8.73 13.51 2.75
N THR A 60 -8.43 12.22 2.55
CA THR A 60 -8.51 11.57 1.24
C THR A 60 -9.93 11.63 0.69
N MET A 61 -10.94 11.31 1.50
CA MET A 61 -12.34 11.40 1.11
C MET A 61 -12.78 12.83 0.85
N PHE A 62 -12.34 13.80 1.65
CA PHE A 62 -12.59 15.21 1.34
C PHE A 62 -12.03 15.62 -0.02
N VAL A 63 -10.80 15.22 -0.34
CA VAL A 63 -10.21 15.49 -1.65
C VAL A 63 -11.03 14.81 -2.76
N ILE A 64 -11.42 13.55 -2.59
CA ILE A 64 -12.24 12.82 -3.56
C ILE A 64 -13.58 13.55 -3.79
N LEU A 65 -14.27 13.95 -2.72
CA LEU A 65 -15.54 14.66 -2.81
C LEU A 65 -15.38 16.01 -3.53
N ILE A 66 -14.33 16.76 -3.21
CA ILE A 66 -14.02 18.02 -3.91
C ILE A 66 -13.76 17.76 -5.39
N LEU A 67 -12.98 16.75 -5.75
CA LEU A 67 -12.70 16.41 -7.15
C LEU A 67 -13.98 16.03 -7.91
N ILE A 68 -14.83 15.18 -7.32
CA ILE A 68 -16.11 14.79 -7.91
C ILE A 68 -17.03 16.02 -8.08
N THR A 69 -17.02 16.93 -7.11
CA THR A 69 -17.88 18.14 -7.16
C THR A 69 -17.38 19.16 -8.18
N LYS A 70 -16.09 19.15 -8.52
CA LYS A 70 -15.51 20.10 -9.48
C LYS A 70 -15.69 19.74 -10.96
N GLY A 71 -16.13 18.51 -11.27
CA GLY A 71 -16.35 18.04 -12.64
C GLY A 71 -15.05 17.64 -13.34
#